data_AF-A0A348TX87-F1
#
_entry.id   AF-A0A348TX87-F1
#
_cell.length_a   1.000
_cell.length_b   1.000
_cell.length_c   1.000
_cell.angle_alpha   90.00
_cell.angle_beta   90.00
_cell.angle_gamma   90.00
#
_symmetry.space_group_name_H-M   'P 1'
#
loop_
_entity.id
_entity.type
_entity.pdbx_description
1 polymer ?
#
loop_
_entity_poly.entity_id
_entity_poly.type
_entity_poly.pdbx_seq_one_letter_code
_entity_poly.pdbx_strand_id
1 'polypeptide(L)'
;LYVKWIGENGKPVDAPEQNQAVVGGEQSGFNGKAVVNFQGEAIEVCIDAKRAIDAPVKLESGIYTLAIMTDSYLVGTVAVELK
;
A
#
# COMPACT_ATOMS: atom_id res chain seq x y z
N LEU A 1 -8.24 -3.69 -2.26
CA LEU A 1 -7.36 -2.64 -2.79
C LEU A 1 -5.91 -3.04 -2.54
N TYR A 2 -5.00 -2.69 -3.45
CA TYR A 2 -3.56 -2.85 -3.26
C TYR A 2 -2.99 -1.66 -2.50
N VAL A 3 -1.95 -1.90 -1.71
CA VAL A 3 -1.26 -0.86 -0.96
C VAL A 3 0.22 -0.87 -1.34
N LYS A 4 0.71 0.28 -1.79
CA LYS A 4 2.11 0.49 -2.17
C LYS A 4 2.74 1.56 -1.28
N TRP A 5 3.84 1.19 -0.63
CA TRP A 5 4.64 2.13 0.16
C TRP A 5 5.62 2.85 -0.77
N ILE A 6 5.72 4.15 -0.56
CA ILE A 6 6.65 5.04 -1.24
C ILE A 6 7.48 5.71 -0.15
N GLY A 7 8.80 5.54 -0.23
CA GLY A 7 9.74 6.15 0.71
C GLY A 7 9.81 7.67 0.53
N GLU A 8 10.47 8.34 1.48
CA GLU A 8 10.71 9.79 1.44
C GLU A 8 11.40 10.27 0.16
N ASN A 9 12.18 9.39 -0.47
CA ASN A 9 12.85 9.64 -1.74
C ASN A 9 11.93 9.54 -2.97
N GLY A 10 10.62 9.31 -2.77
CA GLY A 10 9.64 9.14 -3.84
C GLY A 10 9.71 7.80 -4.57
N LYS A 11 10.57 6.87 -4.14
CA LYS A 11 10.72 5.56 -4.75
C LYS A 11 9.85 4.51 -4.05
N PRO A 12 9.34 3.50 -4.79
CA PRO A 12 8.67 2.36 -4.18
C PRO A 12 9.58 1.67 -3.16
N VAL A 13 8.98 1.29 -2.03
CA VAL A 13 9.60 0.34 -1.11
C VAL A 13 9.47 -1.06 -1.69
N ASP A 14 10.54 -1.85 -1.62
CA ASP A 14 10.54 -3.23 -2.09
C ASP A 14 9.38 -4.03 -1.49
N ALA A 15 8.72 -4.80 -2.35
CA ALA A 15 7.62 -5.67 -1.95
C ALA A 15 8.04 -7.13 -2.14
N PRO A 16 7.50 -8.07 -1.34
CA PRO A 16 7.84 -9.47 -1.50
C PRO A 16 7.39 -10.02 -2.85
N GLU A 17 8.16 -10.94 -3.44
CA GLU A 17 7.91 -11.45 -4.80
C GLU A 17 6.49 -12.01 -4.99
N GLN A 18 5.96 -12.69 -3.97
CA GLN A 18 4.60 -13.23 -3.95
C GLN A 18 3.49 -12.18 -3.92
N ASN A 19 3.83 -10.92 -3.67
CA ASN A 19 2.88 -9.81 -3.65
C ASN A 19 2.94 -8.96 -4.93
N GLN A 20 3.32 -9.57 -6.05
CA GLN A 20 3.20 -8.91 -7.35
C GLN A 20 1.78 -9.01 -7.90
N ALA A 21 1.30 -7.92 -8.51
CA ALA A 21 0.05 -7.88 -9.25
C ALA A 21 0.15 -6.91 -10.43
N VAL A 22 -0.70 -7.12 -11.43
CA VAL A 22 -0.81 -6.21 -12.58
C VAL A 22 -1.88 -5.16 -12.25
N VAL A 23 -1.49 -3.89 -12.21
CA VAL A 23 -2.39 -2.76 -11.98
C VAL A 23 -2.23 -1.79 -13.14
N GLY A 24 -3.34 -1.43 -13.81
CA GLY A 24 -3.31 -0.53 -14.97
C GLY A 24 -2.52 -1.08 -16.17
N GLY A 25 -2.30 -2.39 -16.23
CA GLY A 25 -1.48 -3.04 -17.27
C GLY A 25 0.01 -3.16 -16.93
N GLU A 26 0.45 -2.63 -15.78
CA GLU A 26 1.84 -2.73 -15.33
C GLU A 26 1.97 -3.71 -14.16
N GLN A 27 2.97 -4.60 -14.24
CA GLN A 27 3.30 -5.48 -13.11
C GLN A 27 4.02 -4.68 -12.03
N SER A 28 3.49 -4.68 -10.82
CA SER A 28 4.05 -3.97 -9.67
C SER A 28 4.01 -4.81 -8.41
N GLY A 29 4.92 -4.53 -7.48
CA GLY A 29 4.94 -5.12 -6.15
C GLY A 29 4.14 -4.30 -5.14
N PHE A 30 3.41 -4.99 -4.26
CA PHE A 30 2.57 -4.38 -3.24
C PHE A 30 2.91 -4.86 -1.82
N ASN A 31 2.94 -3.92 -0.86
CA ASN A 31 3.35 -4.25 0.51
C ASN A 31 2.17 -4.75 1.35
N GLY A 32 0.93 -4.60 0.87
CA GLY A 32 -0.26 -5.09 1.54
C GLY A 32 -1.53 -5.01 0.71
N LYS A 33 -2.63 -5.45 1.32
CA LYS A 33 -4.00 -5.27 0.81
C LYS A 33 -4.77 -4.40 1.79
N ALA A 34 -5.75 -3.65 1.30
CA ALA A 34 -6.68 -2.89 2.12
C ALA A 34 -8.12 -3.28 1.77
N VAL A 35 -8.97 -3.32 2.78
CA VAL A 35 -10.42 -3.54 2.65
C VAL A 35 -11.10 -2.22 3.01
N VAL A 36 -11.92 -1.70 2.09
CA VAL A 36 -12.70 -0.50 2.35
C VAL A 36 -14.13 -0.93 2.63
N ASN A 37 -14.58 -0.73 3.86
CA ASN A 37 -15.97 -0.91 4.24
C ASN A 37 -16.67 0.44 4.06
N PHE A 38 -17.60 0.51 3.12
CA PHE A 38 -18.36 1.73 2.84
C PHE A 38 -19.68 1.75 3.62
N GLN A 39 -19.89 2.75 4.48
CA GLN A 39 -21.20 3.11 5.04
C GLN A 39 -21.39 4.63 5.01
N GLY A 40 -22.23 5.12 4.09
CA GLY A 40 -22.69 6.52 4.08
C GLY A 40 -21.64 7.53 3.60
N GLU A 41 -21.32 8.53 4.43
CA GLU A 41 -20.54 9.72 4.04
C GLU A 41 -19.05 9.67 4.46
N ALA A 42 -18.66 8.75 5.34
CA ALA A 42 -17.28 8.61 5.79
C ALA A 42 -16.62 7.35 5.21
N ILE A 43 -15.50 7.52 4.51
CA ILE A 43 -14.66 6.41 4.07
C ILE A 43 -13.67 6.11 5.19
N GLU A 44 -13.99 5.14 6.03
CA GLU A 44 -13.00 4.54 6.92
C GLU A 44 -12.24 3.45 6.14
N VAL A 45 -11.02 3.75 5.71
CA VAL A 45 -10.14 2.75 5.09
C VAL A 45 -9.42 1.99 6.20
N CYS A 46 -9.94 0.82 6.56
CA CYS A 46 -9.20 -0.12 7.39
C CYS A 46 -8.17 -0.85 6.50
N ILE A 47 -6.93 -0.39 6.55
CA ILE A 47 -5.83 -1.09 5.90
C ILE A 47 -5.48 -2.30 6.77
N ASP A 48 -6.21 -3.41 6.60
CA ASP A 48 -5.75 -4.74 7.01
C ASP A 48 -4.63 -5.17 6.03
N ALA A 49 -3.52 -4.43 6.09
CA ALA A 49 -2.27 -4.89 5.55
C ALA A 49 -1.87 -6.08 6.41
N LYS A 50 -2.44 -7.24 6.11
CA LYS A 50 -1.78 -8.51 6.36
C LYS A 50 -0.45 -8.38 5.66
N ARG A 51 0.54 -7.94 6.45
CA ARG A 51 1.93 -7.80 6.04
C ARG A 51 2.23 -9.06 5.26
N ALA A 52 2.77 -8.90 4.06
CA ALA A 52 3.27 -10.01 3.28
C ALA A 52 3.94 -10.99 4.24
N ILE A 53 3.36 -12.19 4.37
CA ILE A 53 3.62 -13.11 5.48
C ILE A 53 5.10 -13.52 5.57
N ASP A 54 5.87 -13.31 4.51
CA ASP A 54 7.18 -13.94 4.36
C ASP A 54 8.35 -12.95 4.18
N ALA A 55 8.13 -11.63 4.30
CA ALA A 55 9.24 -10.67 4.33
C ALA A 55 8.89 -9.39 5.10
N PRO A 56 9.29 -9.27 6.38
CA PRO A 56 9.26 -8.00 7.07
C PRO A 56 10.30 -7.07 6.43
N VAL A 57 9.84 -6.18 5.55
CA VAL A 57 10.65 -5.00 5.19
C VAL A 57 10.81 -4.18 6.46
N LYS A 58 12.05 -4.10 6.94
CA LYS A 58 12.40 -3.24 8.08
C LYS A 58 12.54 -1.83 7.52
N LEU A 59 11.58 -0.98 7.87
CA LEU A 59 11.57 0.42 7.49
C LEU A 59 12.17 1.23 8.63
N GLU A 60 13.04 2.17 8.27
CA GLU A 60 13.56 3.17 9.21
C GLU A 60 12.45 4.14 9.60
N SER A 61 12.58 4.78 10.77
CA SER A 61 11.68 5.85 11.19
C SER A 61 11.68 6.99 10.16
N GLY A 62 10.52 7.57 9.90
CA GLY A 62 10.34 8.56 8.83
C GLY A 62 8.91 8.67 8.34
N ILE A 63 8.68 9.54 7.35
CA ILE A 63 7.37 9.78 6.74
C ILE A 63 7.27 9.05 5.41
N TYR A 64 6.31 8.15 5.31
CA TYR A 64 6.04 7.37 4.11
C TYR A 64 4.71 7.78 3.50
N THR A 65 4.60 7.62 2.18
CA THR A 65 3.32 7.71 1.49
C THR A 65 2.82 6.32 1.14
N LEU A 66 1.58 6.02 1.50
CA LEU A 66 0.87 4.83 1.03
C LEU A 66 -0.06 5.22 -0.10
N ALA A 67 0.13 4.61 -1.27
CA ALA A 67 -0.81 4.68 -2.38
C ALA A 67 -1.78 3.49 -2.30
N ILE A 68 -3.08 3.77 -2.31
CA ILE A 68 -4.15 2.77 -2.26
C ILE A 68 -4.77 2.68 -3.64
N MET A 69 -4.81 1.49 -4.23
CA MET A 69 -5.16 1.32 -5.64
C MET A 69 -6.13 0.16 -5.87
N THR A 70 -6.97 0.28 -6.90
CA THR A 70 -7.69 -0.87 -7.49
C THR A 70 -6.79 -1.54 -8.53
N ASP A 71 -7.31 -2.54 -9.26
CA ASP A 71 -6.64 -3.08 -10.45
C ASP A 71 -6.50 -2.04 -11.58
N SER A 72 -7.21 -0.91 -11.52
CA SER A 72 -7.35 0.01 -12.65
C SER A 72 -7.00 1.47 -12.35
N TYR A 73 -7.04 1.92 -11.09
CA TYR A 73 -6.78 3.32 -10.75
C TYR A 73 -6.34 3.54 -9.29
N LEU A 74 -5.72 4.70 -9.04
CA LEU A 74 -5.39 5.21 -7.71
C LEU A 74 -6.66 5.69 -7.00
N VAL A 75 -6.95 5.13 -5.83
CA VAL A 75 -8.07 5.55 -4.97
C VAL A 75 -7.68 6.76 -4.13
N GLY A 76 -6.43 6.80 -3.65
CA GLY A 76 -5.92 7.92 -2.87
C GLY A 76 -4.55 7.64 -2.26
N THR A 77 -4.04 8.63 -1.54
CA THR A 77 -2.78 8.55 -0.79
C THR A 77 -3.00 8.94 0.66
N VAL A 78 -2.20 8.34 1.55
CA VAL A 78 -2.13 8.71 2.96
C VAL A 78 -0.68 8.80 3.41
N ALA A 79 -0.36 9.77 4.25
CA ALA A 79 0.93 9.88 4.90
C ALA A 79 0.93 9.07 6.20
N VAL A 80 2.00 8.30 6.43
CA VAL A 80 2.23 7.56 7.68
C VAL A 80 3.60 7.92 8.21
N GLU A 81 3.65 8.35 9.46
CA GLU A 81 4.89 8.57 10.20
C GLU A 81 5.20 7.31 11.01
N LEU A 82 6.36 6.70 10.75
CA LEU A 82 6.93 5.62 11.57
C LEU A 82 7.87 6.24 12.61
N LYS A 83 7.65 5.92 13.88
CA LYS A 83 8.48 6.35 15.02
C LYS A 83 9.29 5.19 15.55
#